data_AF-A0A4U0GE18-F1
#
_entry.id   AF-A0A4U0GE18-F1
#
_cell.length_a   1.000
_cell.length_b   1.000
_cell.length_c   1.000
_cell.angle_alpha   90.00
_cell.angle_beta   90.00
_cell.angle_gamma   90.00
#
_symmetry.space_group_name_H-M   'P 1'
#
loop_
_entity.id
_entity.type
_entity.pdbx_description
1 polymer ?
#
loop_
_entity_poly.entity_id
_entity_poly.type
_entity_poly.pdbx_seq_one_letter_code
_entity_poly.pdbx_strand_id
1 'polypeptide(L)'
;MKRWAIAAALALASATAWAADDAQALPQIGDSTRAWLELQSSGNASLGAVRPMPGEVAEKVYQRYLKSFEKEIPDKFDREQFVSSSGS
;
A
#
# COMPACT_ATOMS: atom_id res chain seq x y z
N MET A 1 58.16 -27.46 -0.15
CA MET A 1 57.17 -27.97 -1.14
C MET A 1 55.69 -27.87 -0.70
N LYS A 2 55.34 -27.24 0.44
CA LYS A 2 53.95 -27.22 0.96
C LYS A 2 53.27 -25.84 1.01
N ARG A 3 54.00 -24.75 0.68
CA ARG A 3 53.46 -23.38 0.67
C ARG A 3 52.69 -23.05 -0.62
N TRP A 4 52.96 -23.76 -1.71
CA TRP A 4 52.34 -23.49 -3.02
C TRP A 4 50.97 -24.18 -3.16
N ALA A 5 50.75 -25.27 -2.42
CA ALA A 5 49.45 -25.95 -2.36
C ALA A 5 48.36 -25.07 -1.73
N ILE A 6 48.72 -24.20 -0.78
CA ILE A 6 47.78 -23.28 -0.13
C ILE A 6 47.42 -22.12 -1.09
N ALA A 7 48.39 -21.63 -1.87
CA ALA A 7 48.14 -20.59 -2.86
C ALA A 7 47.22 -21.08 -4.00
N ALA A 8 47.37 -22.34 -4.43
CA ALA A 8 46.51 -22.94 -5.45
C ALA A 8 45.06 -23.17 -4.96
N ALA A 9 44.88 -23.55 -3.69
CA ALA A 9 43.56 -23.71 -3.08
C ALA A 9 42.83 -22.36 -2.88
N LEU A 10 43.56 -21.29 -2.57
CA LEU A 10 43.00 -19.95 -2.45
C LEU A 10 42.58 -19.36 -3.82
N ALA A 11 43.33 -19.66 -4.88
CA ALA A 11 43.02 -19.20 -6.23
C ALA A 11 41.76 -19.89 -6.82
N LEU A 12 41.51 -21.16 -6.47
CA LEU A 12 40.28 -21.86 -6.90
C LEU A 12 39.03 -21.38 -6.15
N ALA A 13 39.16 -20.96 -4.89
CA ALA A 13 38.03 -20.43 -4.10
C ALA A 13 37.59 -19.02 -4.54
N SER A 14 38.49 -18.23 -5.13
CA SER A 14 38.18 -16.91 -5.66
C SER A 14 37.35 -16.95 -6.96
N ALA A 15 37.42 -18.04 -7.71
CA ALA A 15 36.73 -18.17 -9.00
C ALA A 15 35.23 -18.48 -8.84
N THR A 16 34.80 -19.04 -7.71
CA THR A 16 33.37 -19.29 -7.43
C THR A 16 32.65 -18.09 -6.81
N ALA A 17 33.39 -17.08 -6.34
CA ALA A 17 32.81 -15.90 -5.68
C ALA A 17 32.30 -14.83 -6.65
N TRP A 18 32.68 -14.89 -7.94
CA TRP A 18 32.30 -13.91 -8.97
C TRP A 18 31.19 -14.38 -9.94
N ALA A 19 30.61 -15.56 -9.70
CA ALA A 19 29.56 -16.13 -10.55
C ALA A 19 28.16 -16.12 -9.90
N ALA A 20 27.98 -15.35 -8.82
CA ALA A 20 26.65 -14.90 -8.41
C ALA A 20 26.39 -13.55 -9.08
N ASP A 21 26.35 -13.57 -10.42
CA ASP A 21 25.73 -12.50 -11.17
C ASP A 21 24.23 -12.69 -10.90
N ASP A 22 23.70 -11.96 -9.91
CA ASP A 22 22.26 -11.71 -9.82
C ASP A 22 21.91 -10.90 -11.06
N ALA A 23 21.85 -11.58 -12.21
CA ALA A 23 21.32 -11.06 -13.44
C ALA A 23 19.85 -10.75 -13.13
N GLN A 24 19.61 -9.52 -12.67
CA GLN A 24 18.28 -8.96 -12.49
C GLN A 24 17.61 -9.07 -13.84
N ALA A 25 16.79 -10.11 -14.02
CA ALA A 25 16.05 -10.33 -15.23
C ALA A 25 15.27 -9.04 -15.51
N LEU A 26 15.41 -8.52 -16.74
CA LEU A 26 14.69 -7.31 -17.12
C LEU A 26 13.20 -7.57 -16.88
N PRO A 27 12.48 -6.65 -16.21
CA PRO A 27 11.07 -6.84 -15.93
C PRO A 27 10.33 -7.04 -17.25
N GLN A 28 9.61 -8.15 -17.35
CA GLN A 28 8.85 -8.48 -18.54
C GLN A 28 7.59 -7.63 -18.60
N ILE A 29 7.09 -7.41 -19.82
CA ILE A 29 5.83 -6.71 -20.03
C ILE A 29 4.73 -7.45 -19.25
N GLY A 30 4.04 -6.71 -18.39
CA GLY A 30 2.93 -7.23 -17.58
C GLY A 30 3.32 -7.80 -16.21
N ASP A 31 4.60 -7.82 -15.84
CA ASP A 31 5.03 -8.24 -14.49
C ASP A 31 4.41 -7.34 -13.42
N SER A 32 4.46 -6.02 -13.62
CA SER A 32 3.81 -5.06 -12.74
C SER A 32 2.31 -5.32 -12.63
N THR A 33 1.62 -5.57 -13.75
CA THR A 33 0.18 -5.85 -13.75
C THR A 33 -0.16 -7.13 -12.97
N ARG A 34 0.60 -8.21 -13.18
CA ARG A 34 0.40 -9.46 -12.44
C ARG A 34 0.67 -9.28 -10.95
N ALA A 35 1.72 -8.54 -10.58
CA ALA A 35 2.01 -8.21 -9.19
C ALA A 35 0.86 -7.42 -8.53
N TRP A 36 0.25 -6.45 -9.24
CA TRP A 36 -0.92 -5.71 -8.73
C TRP A 36 -2.16 -6.60 -8.58
N LEU A 37 -2.44 -7.48 -9.54
CA LEU A 37 -3.57 -8.41 -9.46
C LEU A 37 -3.39 -9.45 -8.34
N GLU A 38 -2.18 -9.94 -8.14
CA GLU A 38 -1.84 -10.82 -7.02
C GLU A 38 -2.01 -10.08 -5.68
N LEU A 39 -1.55 -8.83 -5.59
CA LEU A 39 -1.72 -8.02 -4.39
C LEU A 39 -3.20 -7.76 -4.06
N GLN A 40 -4.03 -7.51 -5.06
CA GLN A 40 -5.47 -7.31 -4.89
C GLN A 40 -6.20 -8.60 -4.51
N SER A 41 -5.90 -9.70 -5.19
CA SER A 41 -6.57 -11.00 -4.95
C SER A 41 -6.15 -11.65 -3.63
N SER A 42 -4.87 -11.51 -3.24
CA SER A 42 -4.37 -12.00 -1.96
C SER A 42 -4.94 -11.25 -0.75
N GLY A 43 -5.44 -10.03 -0.93
CA GLY A 43 -5.93 -9.18 0.17
C GLY A 43 -4.82 -8.74 1.13
N ASN A 44 -3.54 -9.02 0.83
CA ASN A 44 -2.41 -8.66 1.68
C ASN A 44 -2.29 -7.14 1.84
N ALA A 45 -2.61 -6.36 0.81
CA ALA A 45 -2.69 -4.90 0.91
C ALA A 45 -3.88 -4.40 1.74
N SER A 46 -4.89 -5.23 1.99
CA SER A 46 -6.07 -4.91 2.78
C SER A 46 -5.91 -5.20 4.27
N LEU A 47 -4.81 -5.86 4.68
CA LEU A 47 -4.43 -6.06 6.08
C LEU A 47 -3.92 -4.75 6.70
N GLY A 48 -4.75 -3.71 6.67
CA GLY A 48 -4.50 -2.48 7.39
C GLY A 48 -4.61 -2.70 8.91
N ALA A 49 -3.96 -1.83 9.68
CA ALA A 49 -4.16 -1.79 11.12
C ALA A 49 -5.66 -1.66 11.43
N VAL A 50 -6.17 -2.52 12.31
CA VAL A 50 -7.56 -2.42 12.79
C VAL A 50 -7.72 -1.03 13.43
N ARG A 51 -8.69 -0.26 12.94
CA ARG A 51 -9.03 1.05 13.48
C ARG A 51 -10.37 0.95 14.22
N PRO A 52 -10.39 0.39 15.45
CA PRO A 52 -11.63 0.31 16.20
C PRO A 52 -12.12 1.72 16.56
N MET A 53 -13.43 1.92 16.50
CA MET A 53 -14.04 3.15 16.96
C MET A 53 -14.21 3.09 18.49
N PRO A 54 -13.76 4.09 19.25
CA PRO A 54 -14.06 4.16 20.69
C PRO A 54 -15.57 4.13 20.95
N GLY A 55 -15.98 3.46 22.03
CA GLY A 55 -17.39 3.28 22.37
C GLY A 55 -18.16 4.60 22.47
N GLU A 56 -17.59 5.63 23.11
CA GLU A 56 -18.24 6.94 23.21
C GLU A 56 -18.42 7.64 21.85
N VAL A 57 -17.54 7.35 20.88
CA VAL A 57 -17.66 7.89 19.52
C VAL A 57 -18.75 7.14 18.76
N ALA A 58 -18.81 5.81 18.90
CA ALA A 58 -19.86 4.98 18.31
C ALA A 58 -21.25 5.41 18.78
N GLU A 59 -21.40 5.67 20.08
CA GLU A 59 -22.65 6.16 20.66
C GLU A 59 -23.06 7.51 20.04
N LYS A 60 -22.14 8.48 19.95
CA LYS A 60 -22.43 9.78 19.33
C LYS A 60 -22.81 9.67 17.85
N VAL A 61 -22.17 8.77 17.10
CA VAL A 61 -22.50 8.51 15.70
C VAL A 61 -23.91 7.92 15.60
N TYR A 62 -24.25 6.97 16.46
CA TYR A 62 -25.57 6.36 16.50
C TYR A 62 -26.67 7.37 16.87
N GLN A 63 -26.44 8.19 17.90
CA GLN A 63 -27.38 9.26 18.27
C GLN A 63 -27.59 10.28 17.14
N ARG A 64 -26.52 10.66 16.44
CA ARG A 64 -26.64 11.53 15.25
C ARG A 64 -27.46 10.87 14.15
N TYR A 65 -27.26 9.58 13.92
CA TYR A 65 -28.05 8.82 12.94
C TYR A 65 -29.53 8.85 13.31
N LEU A 66 -29.90 8.54 14.56
CA LEU A 66 -31.29 8.62 15.02
C LEU A 66 -31.87 10.03 14.84
N LYS A 67 -31.13 11.05 15.27
CA LYS A 67 -31.54 12.45 15.14
C LYS A 67 -31.77 12.89 13.69
N SER A 68 -31.12 12.26 12.72
CA SER A 68 -31.30 12.63 11.30
C SER A 68 -32.72 12.32 10.80
N PHE A 69 -33.40 11.33 11.38
CA PHE A 69 -34.78 10.98 11.04
C PHE A 69 -35.82 11.87 11.72
N GLU A 70 -35.44 12.64 12.73
CA GLU A 70 -36.33 13.63 13.36
C GLU A 70 -36.54 14.87 12.47
N LYS A 71 -35.76 14.99 11.39
CA LYS A 71 -35.88 16.08 10.43
C LYS A 71 -36.51 15.54 9.15
N GLU A 72 -37.66 16.09 8.80
CA GLU A 72 -38.31 15.81 7.52
C GLU A 72 -37.39 16.24 6.38
N ILE A 73 -37.39 15.45 5.30
CA ILE A 73 -36.71 15.82 4.07
C ILE A 73 -37.49 16.98 3.45
N PRO A 74 -36.87 18.14 3.20
CA PRO A 74 -37.54 19.25 2.53
C PRO A 74 -37.97 18.87 1.12
N ASP A 75 -39.12 19.38 0.66
CA ASP A 75 -39.61 19.20 -0.71
C ASP A 75 -38.63 19.74 -1.77
N LYS A 76 -37.85 20.75 -1.40
CA LYS A 76 -36.83 21.37 -2.22
C LYS A 76 -35.64 21.82 -1.39
N PHE A 77 -34.45 21.73 -1.98
CA PHE A 77 -33.24 22.36 -1.46
C PHE A 77 -32.93 23.59 -2.31
N ASP A 78 -32.90 24.76 -1.70
CA ASP A 78 -32.43 25.96 -2.38
C ASP A 78 -30.93 25.85 -2.61
N ARG A 79 -30.46 26.09 -3.83
CA ARG A 79 -29.03 26.12 -4.13
C ARG A 79 -28.44 27.36 -3.49
N GLU A 80 -27.51 27.18 -2.55
CA GLU A 80 -26.71 28.28 -2.03
C GLU A 80 -26.02 29.00 -3.20
N GLN A 81 -26.21 30.33 -3.29
CA GLN A 81 -25.53 31.12 -4.30
C GLN A 81 -24.03 31.04 -4.04
N PHE A 82 -23.28 30.59 -5.05
CA PHE A 82 -21.82 30.64 -5.01
C PHE A 82 -21.38 32.10 -4.82
N VAL A 83 -20.83 32.43 -3.65
CA VAL A 83 -20.21 33.73 -3.42
C VAL A 83 -18.92 33.77 -4.22
N SER A 84 -18.98 34.34 -5.42
CA SER A 84 -17.77 34.67 -6.18
C SER A 84 -17.13 35.93 -5.60
N SER A 85 -16.45 35.82 -4.46
CA SER A 85 -15.48 36.84 -4.05
C SER A 85 -14.20 36.65 -4.86
N SER A 86 -14.26 37.00 -6.15
CA SER A 86 -13.04 37.20 -6.93
C SER A 86 -12.45 38.53 -6.48
N GLY A 87 -11.51 38.48 -5.55
CA GLY A 87 -10.71 39.64 -5.16
C GLY A 87 -9.89 40.14 -6.35
N SER A 88 -9.95 41.45 -6.56
CA SER A 88 -9.28 42.22 -7.61
C SER A 88 -7.76 42.07 -7.64
#